data_AF-A0A5A8AJS3-F1
#
_entry.id   AF-A0A5A8AJS3-F1
#
_cell.length_a   1.000
_cell.length_b   1.000
_cell.length_c   1.000
_cell.angle_alpha   90.00
_cell.angle_beta   90.00
_cell.angle_gamma   90.00
#
_symmetry.space_group_name_H-M   'P 1'
#
loop_
_entity.id
_entity.type
_entity.pdbx_description
1 polymer ?
#
loop_
_entity_poly.entity_id
_entity_poly.type
_entity_poly.pdbx_seq_one_letter_code
_entity_poly.pdbx_strand_id
1 'polypeptide(L)'
;MKRLMYAGGIFISFLCFSQETKSEIKASFFDGIVVAGYVDHGAFINFTGPNISFKNKDFKLMLGMLPSLRIKEDRSEGTRNSPVMPTLGAGATVVYKNLALQVPVYYNTKTSSANGTWKAGIGLGYSFR
;
A
#
# COMPACT_ATOMS: atom_id res chain seq x y z
N MET A 1 -33.87 -43.10 -1.36
CA MET A 1 -33.34 -41.98 -0.54
C MET A 1 -31.81 -41.88 -0.54
N LYS A 2 -31.04 -42.96 -0.34
CA LYS A 2 -29.56 -42.89 -0.27
C LYS A 2 -28.88 -42.33 -1.54
N ARG A 3 -29.36 -42.65 -2.75
CA ARG A 3 -28.78 -42.17 -4.03
C ARG A 3 -28.94 -40.66 -4.26
N LEU A 4 -29.99 -40.04 -3.74
CA LEU A 4 -30.23 -38.59 -3.81
C LEU A 4 -29.30 -37.82 -2.86
N MET A 5 -28.97 -38.40 -1.70
CA MET A 5 -28.02 -37.80 -0.75
C MET A 5 -26.58 -37.79 -1.29
N TYR A 6 -26.16 -38.85 -2.00
CA TYR A 6 -24.86 -38.88 -2.66
C TYR A 6 -24.77 -37.87 -3.82
N ALA A 7 -25.84 -37.73 -4.60
CA ALA A 7 -25.90 -36.72 -5.67
C ALA A 7 -25.82 -35.29 -5.11
N GLY A 8 -26.53 -35.01 -4.01
CA GLY A 8 -26.44 -33.71 -3.32
C GLY A 8 -25.06 -33.42 -2.73
N GLY A 9 -24.40 -34.43 -2.15
CA GLY A 9 -23.04 -34.28 -1.60
C GLY A 9 -21.98 -33.98 -2.68
N ILE A 10 -22.09 -34.61 -3.84
CA ILE A 10 -21.20 -34.35 -5.00
C ILE A 10 -21.45 -32.94 -5.55
N PHE A 11 -22.71 -32.50 -5.61
CA PHE A 11 -23.06 -31.15 -6.09
C PHE A 11 -22.53 -30.04 -5.17
N ILE A 12 -22.62 -30.23 -3.84
CA ILE A 12 -22.05 -29.28 -2.86
C ILE A 12 -20.52 -29.24 -2.95
N SER A 13 -19.88 -30.39 -3.17
CA SER A 13 -18.43 -30.48 -3.36
C SER A 13 -17.98 -29.72 -4.62
N PHE A 14 -18.73 -29.81 -5.72
CA PHE A 14 -18.46 -29.05 -6.95
C PHE A 14 -18.64 -27.53 -6.79
N LEU A 15 -19.58 -27.09 -5.93
CA LEU A 15 -19.80 -25.67 -5.65
C LEU A 15 -18.72 -25.08 -4.72
N CYS A 16 -18.03 -25.90 -3.92
CA CYS A 16 -16.96 -25.45 -3.03
C CYS A 16 -15.57 -25.29 -3.70
N PHE A 17 -15.34 -25.89 -4.88
CA PHE A 17 -14.04 -25.88 -5.56
C PHE A 17 -13.94 -24.93 -6.78
N SER A 18 -14.97 -24.13 -7.09
CA SER A 18 -15.06 -23.39 -8.37
C SER A 18 -14.55 -21.93 -8.34
N GLN A 19 -13.85 -21.48 -7.30
CA GLN A 19 -13.21 -20.15 -7.34
C GLN A 19 -11.77 -20.15 -6.80
N GLU A 20 -10.96 -21.10 -7.25
CA GLU A 20 -9.50 -20.93 -7.30
C GLU A 20 -9.17 -19.79 -8.28
N THR A 21 -9.39 -18.55 -7.85
CA THR A 21 -8.86 -17.38 -8.57
C THR A 21 -7.37 -17.45 -8.35
N LYS A 22 -6.62 -17.88 -9.38
CA LYS A 22 -5.15 -18.04 -9.30
C LYS A 22 -4.56 -16.81 -8.62
N SER A 23 -4.02 -17.03 -7.43
CA SER A 23 -3.35 -15.98 -6.68
C SER A 23 -2.05 -15.68 -7.41
N GLU A 24 -1.94 -14.47 -7.96
CA GLU A 24 -0.84 -14.08 -8.82
C GLU A 24 0.13 -13.17 -8.07
N ILE A 25 1.40 -13.57 -8.00
CA ILE A 25 2.50 -12.70 -7.57
C ILE A 25 2.96 -11.92 -8.79
N LYS A 26 2.89 -10.59 -8.71
CA LYS A 26 3.22 -9.69 -9.81
C LYS A 26 4.19 -8.61 -9.37
N ALA A 27 5.25 -8.42 -10.15
CA ALA A 27 6.08 -7.22 -10.08
C ALA A 27 5.48 -6.12 -10.97
N SER A 28 5.44 -4.88 -10.48
CA SER A 28 4.87 -3.74 -11.20
C SER A 28 5.71 -2.49 -10.91
N PHE A 29 5.88 -1.63 -11.92
CA PHE A 29 6.52 -0.32 -11.74
C PHE A 29 5.54 0.75 -11.25
N PHE A 30 4.26 0.62 -11.60
CA PHE A 30 3.22 1.58 -11.28
C PHE A 30 1.84 0.93 -11.35
N ASP A 31 1.03 1.14 -10.31
CA ASP A 31 -0.29 0.52 -10.18
C ASP A 31 -1.46 1.49 -10.25
N GLY A 32 -1.21 2.78 -10.48
CA GLY A 32 -2.29 3.77 -10.58
C GLY A 32 -3.03 3.93 -9.26
N ILE A 33 -2.29 3.97 -8.14
CA ILE A 33 -2.84 4.21 -6.81
C ILE A 33 -2.29 5.53 -6.32
N VAL A 34 -3.18 6.42 -5.89
CA VAL A 34 -2.81 7.68 -5.24
C VAL A 34 -3.19 7.57 -3.77
N VAL A 35 -2.23 7.83 -2.89
CA VAL A 35 -2.41 7.77 -1.44
C VAL A 35 -2.07 9.12 -0.85
N ALA A 36 -2.94 9.64 0.02
CA ALA A 36 -2.64 10.77 0.88
C ALA A 36 -2.67 10.31 2.35
N GLY A 37 -1.85 10.94 3.20
CA GLY A 37 -1.79 10.52 4.59
C GLY A 37 -0.93 11.42 5.45
N TYR A 38 -0.60 10.90 6.63
CA TYR A 38 0.14 11.62 7.65
C TYR A 38 1.31 10.79 8.16
N VAL A 39 2.45 11.47 8.33
CA VAL A 39 3.67 10.89 8.89
C VAL A 39 4.51 11.99 9.54
N ASP A 40 4.95 11.74 10.76
CA ASP A 40 5.91 12.59 11.46
C ASP A 40 5.59 14.10 11.38
N HIS A 41 4.40 14.45 11.87
CA HIS A 41 3.93 15.83 11.94
C HIS A 41 3.72 16.54 10.60
N GLY A 42 3.60 15.79 9.50
CA GLY A 42 3.35 16.33 8.17
C GLY A 42 2.46 15.43 7.33
N ALA A 43 1.85 16.00 6.31
CA ALA A 43 1.10 15.25 5.33
C ALA A 43 2.03 14.67 4.26
N PHE A 44 1.55 13.68 3.51
CA PHE A 44 2.19 13.21 2.30
C PHE A 44 1.15 12.90 1.22
N ILE A 45 1.59 12.93 -0.03
CA ILE A 45 0.90 12.32 -1.16
C ILE A 45 1.91 11.42 -1.87
N ASN A 46 1.52 10.20 -2.24
CA ASN A 46 2.36 9.30 -3.01
C ASN A 46 1.57 8.54 -4.06
N PHE A 47 2.31 7.98 -5.02
CA PHE A 47 1.74 7.45 -6.25
C PHE A 47 1.97 5.95 -6.45
N THR A 48 2.39 5.20 -5.42
CA THR A 48 2.84 3.78 -5.53
C THR A 48 3.85 3.53 -6.66
N GLY A 49 5.09 3.19 -6.31
CA GLY A 49 6.14 2.95 -7.29
C GLY A 49 6.37 1.46 -7.57
N PRO A 50 7.61 1.11 -7.92
CA PRO A 50 8.04 -0.27 -8.07
C PRO A 50 7.68 -1.11 -6.83
N ASN A 51 6.97 -2.20 -7.05
CA ASN A 51 6.47 -3.05 -5.97
C ASN A 51 6.34 -4.52 -6.40
N ILE A 52 6.32 -5.38 -5.39
CA ILE A 52 5.87 -6.76 -5.49
C ILE A 52 4.46 -6.80 -4.91
N SER A 53 3.54 -7.42 -5.63
CA SER A 53 2.15 -7.51 -5.22
C SER A 53 1.62 -8.93 -5.30
N PHE A 54 0.68 -9.21 -4.42
CA PHE A 54 -0.11 -10.43 -4.39
C PHE A 54 -1.57 -10.04 -4.56
N LYS A 55 -2.24 -10.56 -5.60
CA LYS A 55 -3.66 -10.28 -5.87
C LYS A 55 -4.49 -11.55 -5.74
N ASN A 56 -5.59 -11.47 -5.00
CA ASN A 56 -6.62 -12.49 -4.92
C ASN A 56 -8.01 -11.81 -4.94
N LYS A 57 -8.75 -12.01 -6.04
CA LYS A 57 -10.04 -11.35 -6.30
C LYS A 57 -9.93 -9.82 -6.15
N ASP A 58 -10.77 -9.22 -5.30
CA ASP A 58 -10.81 -7.78 -5.02
C ASP A 58 -9.74 -7.33 -4.03
N PHE A 59 -8.96 -8.26 -3.47
CA PHE A 59 -7.92 -7.98 -2.50
C PHE A 59 -6.54 -7.98 -3.17
N LYS A 60 -5.75 -6.95 -2.88
CA LYS A 60 -4.35 -6.86 -3.32
C LYS A 60 -3.47 -6.39 -2.17
N LEU A 61 -2.41 -7.12 -1.89
CA LEU A 61 -1.34 -6.72 -0.98
C LEU A 61 -0.12 -6.31 -1.81
N MET A 62 0.54 -5.22 -1.42
CA MET A 62 1.70 -4.68 -2.12
C MET A 62 2.78 -4.30 -1.12
N LEU A 63 4.03 -4.62 -1.45
CA LEU A 63 5.23 -4.16 -0.76
C LEU A 63 6.11 -3.48 -1.79
N GLY A 64 6.48 -2.22 -1.55
CA GLY A 64 7.27 -1.50 -2.54
C GLY A 64 7.68 -0.11 -2.16
N MET A 65 8.29 0.55 -3.14
CA MET A 65 8.78 1.91 -3.05
C MET A 65 7.63 2.90 -3.25
N LEU A 66 7.70 4.03 -2.56
CA LEU A 66 6.65 5.04 -2.51
C LEU A 66 7.24 6.40 -2.93
N PRO A 67 7.29 6.71 -4.24
CA PRO A 67 7.60 8.04 -4.72
C PRO A 67 6.57 9.02 -4.19
N SER A 68 7.00 9.98 -3.38
CA SER A 68 6.11 10.79 -2.55
C SER A 68 6.49 12.26 -2.57
N LEU A 69 5.50 13.12 -2.32
CA LEU A 69 5.68 14.50 -1.89
C LEU A 69 5.32 14.58 -0.41
N ARG A 70 6.26 15.02 0.42
CA ARG A 70 6.02 15.35 1.83
C ARG A 70 5.67 16.82 1.93
N ILE A 71 4.64 17.09 2.72
CA ILE A 71 4.16 18.43 3.05
C ILE A 71 4.38 18.60 4.55
N LYS A 72 5.50 19.22 4.91
CA LYS A 72 5.92 19.40 6.30
C LYS A 72 6.74 20.66 6.41
N GLU A 73 6.38 21.49 7.39
CA GLU A 73 7.16 22.68 7.73
C GLU A 73 8.51 22.28 8.36
N ASP A 74 9.58 22.89 7.87
CA ASP A 74 10.91 22.78 8.47
C ASP A 74 11.06 23.81 9.60
N ARG A 75 11.22 23.32 10.83
CA ARG A 75 11.35 24.13 12.05
C ARG A 75 12.81 24.36 12.45
N SER A 76 13.75 24.20 11.53
CA SER A 76 15.16 24.47 11.78
C SER A 76 15.43 25.98 12.01
N GLU A 77 16.34 26.29 12.92
CA GLU A 77 16.70 27.67 13.30
C GLU A 77 17.47 28.42 12.21
N GLY A 78 18.18 27.70 11.34
CA GLY A 78 18.98 28.25 10.23
C GLY A 78 18.31 28.05 8.86
N THR A 79 19.07 27.51 7.90
CA THR A 79 18.56 27.17 6.58
C THR A 79 17.42 26.14 6.68
N ARG A 80 16.32 26.40 5.97
CA ARG A 80 15.11 25.57 5.98
C ARG A 80 14.88 24.90 4.64
N ASN A 81 14.37 23.68 4.67
CA ASN A 81 13.85 23.01 3.49
C ASN A 81 12.53 23.64 3.03
N SER A 82 12.21 23.45 1.74
CA SER A 82 10.89 23.77 1.20
C SER A 82 9.79 23.02 1.98
N PRO A 83 8.63 23.66 2.28
CA PRO A 83 7.50 23.00 2.91
C PRO A 83 6.96 21.80 2.14
N VAL A 84 7.17 21.79 0.82
CA VAL A 84 6.86 20.67 -0.07
C VAL A 84 8.16 20.12 -0.63
N MET A 85 8.42 18.84 -0.39
CA MET A 85 9.68 18.19 -0.77
C MET A 85 9.44 16.79 -1.34
N PRO A 86 10.19 16.39 -2.39
CA PRO A 86 10.17 15.01 -2.85
C PRO A 86 10.83 14.11 -1.82
N THR A 87 10.26 12.94 -1.60
CA THR A 87 10.87 11.88 -0.79
C THR A 87 10.56 10.52 -1.36
N LEU A 88 11.44 9.56 -1.07
CA LEU A 88 11.22 8.17 -1.38
C LEU A 88 10.95 7.42 -0.08
N GLY A 89 9.77 6.80 0.00
CA GLY A 89 9.42 5.88 1.07
C GLY A 89 9.47 4.43 0.61
N ALA A 90 9.22 3.54 1.55
CA ALA A 90 8.85 2.16 1.29
C ALA A 90 7.70 1.78 2.21
N GLY A 91 6.87 0.81 1.85
CA GLY A 91 5.79 0.40 2.74
C GLY A 91 4.89 -0.69 2.20
N ALA A 92 3.90 -1.02 3.02
CA ALA A 92 2.85 -1.95 2.68
C ALA A 92 1.59 -1.20 2.25
N THR A 93 0.98 -1.63 1.14
CA THR A 93 -0.33 -1.15 0.70
C THR A 93 -1.28 -2.33 0.60
N VAL A 94 -2.44 -2.22 1.21
CA VAL A 94 -3.56 -3.13 1.02
C VAL A 94 -4.60 -2.40 0.19
N VAL A 95 -5.09 -3.04 -0.86
CA VAL A 95 -6.18 -2.53 -1.69
C VAL A 95 -7.35 -3.51 -1.60
N TYR A 96 -8.54 -2.98 -1.31
CA TYR A 96 -9.79 -3.70 -1.40
C TYR A 96 -10.71 -2.96 -2.37
N LYS A 97 -11.03 -3.59 -3.51
CA LYS A 97 -11.66 -2.95 -4.66
C LYS A 97 -10.83 -1.74 -5.10
N ASN A 98 -11.35 -0.53 -4.94
CA ASN A 98 -10.66 0.72 -5.28
C ASN A 98 -10.11 1.45 -4.05
N LEU A 99 -10.35 0.98 -2.83
CA LEU A 99 -9.86 1.64 -1.62
C LEU A 99 -8.48 1.09 -1.23
N ALA A 100 -7.51 1.98 -1.05
CA ALA A 100 -6.17 1.63 -0.60
C ALA A 100 -5.92 2.11 0.84
N LEU A 101 -5.41 1.24 1.69
CA LEU A 101 -4.85 1.56 2.99
C LEU A 101 -3.35 1.31 2.94
N GLN A 102 -2.56 2.28 3.39
CA GLN A 102 -1.11 2.20 3.29
C GLN A 102 -0.44 2.51 4.62
N VAL A 103 0.60 1.72 4.93
CA VAL A 103 1.55 1.97 6.01
C VAL A 103 2.89 2.30 5.36
N PRO A 104 3.15 3.58 5.06
CA PRO A 104 4.43 4.01 4.54
C PRO A 104 5.45 4.21 5.66
N VAL A 105 6.72 4.03 5.32
CA VAL A 105 7.86 4.31 6.17
C VAL A 105 8.82 5.20 5.38
N TYR A 106 9.19 6.34 5.96
CA TYR A 106 10.06 7.33 5.34
C TYR A 106 11.30 7.56 6.19
N TYR A 107 12.46 7.69 5.55
CA TYR A 107 13.68 8.07 6.25
C TYR A 107 13.77 9.59 6.32
N ASN A 108 13.77 10.13 7.53
CA ASN A 108 14.15 11.51 7.77
C ASN A 108 15.69 11.57 7.86
N THR A 109 16.30 12.42 7.06
CA THR A 109 17.75 12.61 7.06
C THR A 109 18.24 13.19 8.39
N LYS A 110 19.50 12.91 8.73
CA LYS A 110 20.13 13.51 9.91
C LYS A 110 20.22 15.03 9.74
N THR A 111 20.14 15.75 10.85
CA THR A 111 20.43 17.19 10.93
C THR A 111 21.77 17.40 11.65
N SER A 112 22.16 18.66 11.88
CA SER A 112 23.30 18.99 12.74
C SER A 112 23.07 18.64 14.21
N SER A 113 21.81 18.52 14.64
CA SER A 113 21.41 18.33 16.04
C SER A 113 20.68 17.02 16.33
N ALA A 114 20.29 16.24 15.31
CA ALA A 114 19.55 15.00 15.47
C ALA A 114 19.95 13.93 14.45
N ASN A 115 19.88 12.66 14.88
CA ASN A 115 20.12 11.50 14.02
C ASN A 115 18.99 11.31 13.00
N GLY A 116 19.34 10.71 11.86
CA GLY A 116 18.35 10.29 10.89
C GLY A 116 17.52 9.13 11.42
N THR A 117 16.22 9.14 11.16
CA THR A 117 15.28 8.16 11.73
C THR A 117 14.21 7.77 10.72
N TRP A 118 13.83 6.50 10.75
CA TRP A 118 12.68 6.01 10.01
C TRP A 118 11.39 6.36 10.75
N LYS A 119 10.41 6.86 10.01
CA LYS A 119 9.09 7.25 10.54
C LYS A 119 8.02 6.50 9.78
N ALA A 120 7.24 5.71 10.52
CA ALA A 120 6.05 5.08 10.00
C ALA A 120 4.88 6.08 10.00
N GLY A 121 4.04 6.01 8.98
CA GLY A 121 2.82 6.79 8.85
C GLY A 121 1.64 5.92 8.50
N ILE A 122 0.54 6.58 8.18
CA ILE A 122 -0.68 5.94 7.67
C ILE A 122 -1.27 6.79 6.56
N GLY A 123 -1.82 6.15 5.54
CA GLY A 123 -2.47 6.82 4.42
C GLY A 123 -3.67 6.07 3.90
N LEU A 124 -4.58 6.83 3.31
CA LEU A 124 -5.73 6.33 2.57
C LEU A 124 -5.62 6.78 1.12
N GLY A 125 -6.03 5.91 0.23
CA GLY A 125 -5.88 6.15 -1.20
C GLY A 125 -6.95 5.50 -2.03
N TYR A 126 -6.86 5.77 -3.31
CA TYR A 126 -7.76 5.25 -4.32
C TYR A 126 -6.96 4.58 -5.43
N SER A 127 -7.40 3.38 -5.83
CA SER A 127 -6.88 2.65 -6.98
C SER A 127 -7.79 2.87 -8.18
N PHE A 128 -7.22 3.40 -9.26
CA PHE A 128 -7.92 3.65 -10.52
C PHE A 128 -7.94 2.43 -11.47
N ARG A 129 -7.41 1.29 -11.01
CA ARG A 129 -7.29 0.04 -11.77
C ARG A 129 -8.11 -1.09 -11.18
#